data_AF-A0A6P1TIT1-F1
#
_entry.id   AF-A0A6P1TIT1-F1
#
_cell.length_a   1.000
_cell.length_b   1.000
_cell.length_c   1.000
_cell.angle_alpha   90.00
_cell.angle_beta   90.00
_cell.angle_gamma   90.00
#
_symmetry.space_group_name_H-M   'P 1'
#
loop_
_entity.id
_entity.type
_entity.pdbx_description
1 polymer ?
#
loop_
_entity_poly.entity_id
_entity_poly.type
_entity_poly.pdbx_seq_one_letter_code
_entity_poly.pdbx_strand_id
1 'polypeptide(L)'
;MSFSIGNDSVFTTASSALNTSNNTSKLEAKLNGNIKNSSDQELMDVCKSFESYFVEQVFKEMKKTVPKNEEDNEYLDYFGDRLYQEYADEVTNSGDLGIAQLLYESMKRNK
;
A
#
# COMPACT_ATOMS: atom_id res chain seq x y z
N MET A 1 7.39 26.77 29.30
CA MET A 1 6.60 26.10 28.25
C MET A 1 7.41 24.94 27.71
N SER A 2 7.23 23.75 28.27
CA SER A 2 7.93 22.53 27.85
C SER A 2 7.25 21.97 26.59
N PHE A 3 7.93 22.10 25.45
CA PHE A 3 7.52 21.43 24.22
C PHE A 3 7.83 19.93 24.36
N SER A 4 6.79 19.14 24.61
CA SER A 4 6.84 17.68 24.60
C SER A 4 6.84 17.20 23.15
N ILE A 5 8.02 17.15 22.53
CA ILE A 5 8.20 16.74 21.12
C ILE A 5 8.40 15.23 20.93
N GLY A 6 8.44 14.44 22.02
CA GLY A 6 8.80 13.01 21.97
C GLY A 6 7.64 12.02 21.83
N ASN A 7 6.38 12.45 21.96
CA ASN A 7 5.22 11.54 21.96
C ASN A 7 4.51 11.47 20.59
N ASP A 8 4.61 12.51 19.77
CA ASP A 8 3.93 12.58 18.46
C ASP A 8 4.62 11.72 17.38
N SER A 9 5.94 11.55 17.43
CA SER A 9 6.67 10.72 16.46
C SER A 9 6.38 9.23 16.64
N VAL A 10 6.33 8.76 17.89
CA VAL A 10 5.96 7.38 18.24
C VAL A 10 4.50 7.11 17.89
N PHE A 11 3.59 8.07 18.12
CA PHE A 11 2.19 7.96 17.74
C PHE A 11 2.00 7.92 16.21
N THR A 12 2.76 8.73 15.47
CA THR A 12 2.73 8.76 14.00
C THR A 12 3.31 7.48 13.39
N THR A 13 4.44 6.99 13.90
CA THR A 13 5.03 5.71 13.47
C THR A 13 4.11 4.53 13.81
N ALA A 14 3.55 4.50 15.02
CA ALA A 14 2.60 3.46 15.42
C ALA A 14 1.31 3.48 14.58
N SER A 15 0.76 4.66 14.28
CA SER A 15 -0.42 4.77 13.42
C SER A 15 -0.13 4.40 11.96
N SER A 16 1.05 4.72 11.44
CA SER A 16 1.49 4.32 10.09
C SER A 16 1.70 2.81 9.98
N ALA A 17 2.30 2.20 11.01
CA ALA A 17 2.45 0.75 11.14
C ALA A 17 1.10 0.04 11.33
N LEU A 18 0.18 0.63 12.11
CA LEU A 18 -1.18 0.12 12.29
C LEU A 18 -2.00 0.23 10.99
N ASN A 19 -1.87 1.32 10.23
CA ASN A 19 -2.53 1.47 8.93
C ASN A 19 -2.00 0.46 7.89
N THR A 20 -0.68 0.27 7.84
CA THR A 20 -0.05 -0.75 6.98
C THR A 20 -0.52 -2.15 7.39
N SER A 21 -0.47 -2.47 8.69
CA SER A 21 -0.91 -3.76 9.22
C SER A 21 -2.40 -4.02 9.00
N ASN A 22 -3.24 -2.99 9.11
CA ASN A 22 -4.67 -3.09 8.81
C ASN A 22 -4.93 -3.33 7.31
N ASN A 23 -4.18 -2.69 6.41
CA ASN A 23 -4.33 -2.88 4.97
C ASN A 23 -3.83 -4.26 4.54
N THR A 24 -2.69 -4.74 5.07
CA THR A 24 -2.20 -6.10 4.83
C THR A 24 -3.16 -7.15 5.39
N SER A 25 -3.68 -6.98 6.60
CA SER A 25 -4.65 -7.91 7.19
C SER A 25 -5.98 -7.95 6.43
N LYS A 26 -6.44 -6.81 5.90
CA LYS A 26 -7.62 -6.76 5.03
C LYS A 26 -7.38 -7.44 3.69
N LEU A 27 -6.19 -7.27 3.11
CA LEU A 27 -5.80 -7.94 1.87
C LEU A 27 -5.71 -9.46 2.07
N GLU A 28 -5.07 -9.91 3.15
CA GLU A 28 -5.00 -11.31 3.58
C GLU A 28 -6.39 -11.91 3.78
N ALA A 29 -7.29 -11.22 4.47
CA ALA A 29 -8.67 -11.66 4.68
C ALA A 29 -9.45 -11.76 3.36
N LYS A 30 -9.22 -10.84 2.42
CA LYS A 30 -9.82 -10.85 1.08
C LYS A 30 -9.24 -11.98 0.20
N LEU A 31 -7.95 -12.28 0.32
CA LEU A 31 -7.29 -13.38 -0.39
C LEU A 31 -7.72 -14.76 0.12
N ASN A 32 -7.85 -14.91 1.44
CA ASN A 32 -8.24 -16.16 2.10
C ASN A 32 -9.76 -16.39 2.09
N GLY A 33 -10.55 -15.38 1.69
CA GLY A 33 -11.98 -15.55 1.39
C GLY A 33 -12.19 -16.51 0.22
N ASN A 34 -13.40 -17.04 0.07
CA ASN A 34 -13.75 -17.96 -1.02
C ASN A 34 -13.73 -17.26 -2.40
N ILE A 35 -12.54 -16.92 -2.91
CA ILE A 35 -12.30 -16.35 -4.25
C ILE A 35 -12.94 -17.19 -5.35
N LYS A 36 -13.09 -18.50 -5.11
CA LYS A 36 -13.78 -19.43 -6.01
C LYS A 36 -15.28 -19.13 -6.18
N ASN A 37 -15.94 -18.50 -5.20
CA ASN A 37 -17.36 -18.16 -5.26
C ASN A 37 -17.62 -16.64 -5.24
N SER A 38 -16.58 -15.82 -5.13
CA SER A 38 -16.68 -14.36 -5.20
C SER A 38 -17.17 -13.89 -6.58
N SER A 39 -17.87 -12.76 -6.59
CA SER A 39 -18.26 -12.09 -7.83
C SER A 39 -17.04 -11.63 -8.63
N ASP A 40 -17.17 -11.54 -9.95
CA ASP A 40 -16.13 -10.99 -10.84
C ASP A 40 -15.70 -9.59 -10.39
N GLN A 41 -16.63 -8.80 -9.84
CA GLN A 41 -16.37 -7.47 -9.30
C GLN A 41 -15.54 -7.52 -8.01
N GLU A 42 -15.88 -8.42 -7.08
CA GLU A 42 -15.12 -8.58 -5.84
C GLU A 42 -13.70 -9.06 -6.13
N LEU A 43 -13.54 -10.01 -7.05
CA LEU A 43 -12.22 -10.53 -7.41
C LEU A 43 -11.35 -9.44 -8.05
N MET A 44 -11.93 -8.60 -8.90
CA MET A 44 -11.24 -7.44 -9.47
C MET A 44 -10.83 -6.45 -8.38
N ASP A 45 -11.71 -6.16 -7.41
CA ASP A 45 -11.40 -5.26 -6.29
C ASP A 45 -10.26 -5.81 -5.41
N VAL A 46 -10.21 -7.14 -5.22
CA VAL A 46 -9.06 -7.78 -4.55
C VAL A 46 -7.78 -7.58 -5.36
N CYS A 47 -7.82 -7.82 -6.66
CA CYS A 47 -6.65 -7.66 -7.53
C CYS A 47 -6.15 -6.20 -7.56
N LYS A 48 -7.06 -5.22 -7.60
CA LYS A 48 -6.72 -3.79 -7.48
C LYS A 48 -6.08 -3.47 -6.13
N SER A 49 -6.65 -3.96 -5.03
CA SER A 49 -6.06 -3.73 -3.71
C SER A 49 -4.66 -4.34 -3.58
N PHE A 50 -4.39 -5.46 -4.26
CA PHE A 50 -3.06 -6.04 -4.35
C PHE A 50 -2.12 -5.20 -5.21
N GLU A 51 -2.56 -4.72 -6.38
CA GLU A 51 -1.75 -3.88 -7.26
C GLU A 51 -1.33 -2.58 -6.57
N SER A 52 -2.25 -1.88 -5.90
CA SER A 52 -1.93 -0.66 -5.13
C SER A 52 -0.89 -0.97 -4.04
N TYR A 53 -1.10 -2.01 -3.24
CA TYR A 53 -0.13 -2.41 -2.22
C TYR A 53 1.24 -2.76 -2.82
N PHE A 54 1.26 -3.51 -3.93
CA PHE A 54 2.50 -3.90 -4.60
C PHE A 54 3.27 -2.67 -5.11
N VAL A 55 2.58 -1.75 -5.77
CA VAL A 55 3.15 -0.51 -6.30
C VAL A 55 3.67 0.39 -5.17
N GLU A 56 2.92 0.50 -4.06
CA GLU A 56 3.37 1.20 -2.85
C GLU A 56 4.69 0.61 -2.32
N GLN A 57 4.81 -0.71 -2.25
CA GLN A 57 6.04 -1.37 -1.82
C GLN A 57 7.20 -1.15 -2.79
N VAL A 58 6.94 -1.14 -4.11
CA VAL A 58 7.94 -0.80 -5.12
C VAL A 58 8.47 0.62 -4.89
N PHE A 59 7.60 1.60 -4.66
CA PHE A 59 8.04 2.97 -4.37
C PHE A 59 8.83 3.08 -3.07
N LYS A 60 8.43 2.34 -2.02
CA LYS A 60 9.16 2.28 -0.76
C LYS A 60 10.56 1.67 -0.92
N GLU A 61 10.72 0.61 -1.70
CA GLU A 61 12.03 0.03 -2.00
C GLU A 61 12.87 0.96 -2.90
N MET A 62 12.25 1.64 -3.87
CA MET A 62 12.93 2.67 -4.67
C MET A 62 13.46 3.81 -3.80
N LYS A 63 12.67 4.28 -2.82
CA LYS A 63 13.09 5.29 -1.83
C LYS A 63 14.34 4.86 -1.07
N LYS A 64 14.44 3.60 -0.66
CA LYS A 64 15.63 3.06 0.04
C LYS A 64 16.90 3.07 -0.82
N THR A 65 16.74 3.10 -2.14
CA THR A 65 17.85 3.13 -3.10
C THR A 65 18.39 4.55 -3.31
N VAL A 66 17.64 5.58 -2.91
CA VAL A 66 18.08 6.97 -2.93
C VAL A 66 19.01 7.21 -1.73
N PRO A 67 20.25 7.68 -1.93
CA PRO A 67 21.17 7.95 -0.83
C PRO A 67 20.58 9.02 0.09
N LYS A 68 20.50 8.68 1.38
CA LYS A 68 20.02 9.57 2.44
C LYS A 68 21.06 10.65 2.72
N ASN A 69 20.65 11.91 2.70
CA ASN A 69 21.49 13.02 3.14
C ASN A 69 21.27 13.23 4.65
N GLU A 70 22.19 13.91 5.34
CA GLU A 70 22.09 14.18 6.79
C GLU A 70 20.87 15.05 7.18
N GLU A 71 20.11 15.56 6.21
CA GLU A 71 18.88 16.36 6.37
C GLU A 71 17.58 15.54 6.28
N ASP A 72 17.64 14.21 6.35
CA ASP A 72 16.45 13.35 6.40
C ASP A 72 15.60 13.71 7.63
N ASN A 73 14.51 14.42 7.40
CA ASN A 73 13.58 14.86 8.43
C ASN A 73 12.36 13.92 8.48
N GLU A 74 11.94 13.50 9.67
CA GLU A 74 10.82 12.56 9.88
C GLU A 74 9.51 13.07 9.23
N TYR A 75 9.33 14.39 9.13
CA TYR A 75 8.24 15.02 8.39
C TYR A 75 8.27 14.73 6.88
N LEU A 76 9.46 14.76 6.26
CA LEU A 76 9.63 14.46 4.84
C LEU A 76 9.41 12.97 4.57
N ASP A 77 9.81 12.11 5.50
CA ASP A 77 9.57 10.68 5.41
C ASP A 77 8.08 10.35 5.43
N TYR A 78 7.31 10.94 6.36
CA TYR A 78 5.86 10.76 6.42
C TYR A 78 5.13 11.33 5.19
N PHE A 79 5.55 12.50 4.72
CA PHE A 79 5.00 13.09 3.50
C PHE A 79 5.26 12.21 2.28
N GLY A 80 6.48 11.68 2.15
CA GLY A 80 6.85 10.75 1.09
C GLY A 80 6.02 9.47 1.14
N ASP A 81 5.82 8.88 2.33
CA ASP A 81 5.03 7.67 2.48
C ASP A 81 3.56 7.87 2.07
N ARG A 82 2.95 9.01 2.45
CA ARG A 82 1.59 9.36 1.99
C ARG A 82 1.54 9.62 0.49
N LEU A 83 2.56 10.29 -0.08
CA LEU A 83 2.65 10.54 -1.51
C LEU A 83 2.71 9.22 -2.30
N TYR A 84 3.50 8.25 -1.85
CA TYR A 84 3.60 6.96 -2.50
C TYR A 84 2.31 6.15 -2.41
N GLN A 85 1.58 6.26 -1.29
CA GLN A 85 0.28 5.62 -1.16
C GLN A 85 -0.75 6.20 -2.16
N GLU A 86 -0.87 7.53 -2.24
CA GLU A 86 -1.76 8.19 -3.21
C GLU A 86 -1.36 7.88 -4.65
N TYR A 87 -0.06 7.87 -4.96
CA TYR A 87 0.41 7.55 -6.30
C TYR A 87 0.14 6.09 -6.66
N ALA A 88 0.29 5.16 -5.72
CA ALA A 88 -0.05 3.76 -5.92
C ALA A 88 -1.56 3.56 -6.17
N ASP A 89 -2.40 4.27 -5.42
CA ASP A 89 -3.86 4.26 -5.61
C ASP A 89 -4.25 4.86 -6.98
N GLU A 90 -3.67 5.99 -7.38
CA GLU A 90 -3.94 6.63 -8.67
C GLU A 90 -3.49 5.75 -9.86
N VAL A 91 -2.28 5.18 -9.79
CA VAL A 91 -1.75 4.28 -10.83
C VAL A 91 -2.60 2.99 -10.95
N THR A 92 -3.12 2.49 -9.84
CA THR A 92 -4.02 1.33 -9.83
C THR A 92 -5.41 1.68 -10.38
N ASN A 93 -5.94 2.86 -10.04
CA ASN A 93 -7.27 3.28 -10.48
C ASN A 93 -7.31 3.68 -11.95
N SER A 94 -6.26 4.32 -12.45
CA SER A 94 -6.06 4.62 -13.88
C SER A 94 -5.95 3.33 -14.71
N GLY A 95 -5.47 2.25 -14.11
CA GLY A 95 -5.29 0.96 -14.79
C GLY A 95 -4.07 0.93 -15.72
N ASP A 96 -3.16 1.91 -15.60
CA ASP A 96 -2.00 2.08 -16.48
C ASP A 96 -1.01 0.91 -16.40
N LEU A 97 -0.85 0.31 -15.22
CA LEU A 97 0.03 -0.85 -15.03
C LEU A 97 -0.63 -2.17 -15.45
N GLY A 98 -1.96 -2.25 -15.37
CA GLY A 98 -2.75 -3.43 -15.78
C GLY A 98 -2.43 -4.72 -15.01
N ILE A 99 -1.74 -4.65 -13.87
CA ILE A 99 -1.30 -5.83 -13.11
C ILE A 99 -2.50 -6.48 -12.44
N ALA A 100 -3.45 -5.70 -11.91
CA ALA A 100 -4.69 -6.24 -11.35
C ALA A 100 -5.49 -7.01 -12.40
N GLN A 101 -5.53 -6.53 -13.65
CA GLN A 101 -6.25 -7.20 -14.72
C GLN A 101 -5.57 -8.50 -15.13
N LEU A 102 -4.24 -8.51 -15.26
CA LEU A 102 -3.46 -9.71 -15.53
C LEU A 102 -3.67 -10.76 -14.41
N LEU A 103 -3.64 -10.32 -13.16
CA LEU A 103 -3.85 -11.17 -12.00
C LEU A 103 -5.29 -11.73 -11.98
N TYR A 104 -6.29 -10.88 -12.22
CA TYR A 104 -7.70 -11.27 -12.34
C TYR A 104 -7.90 -12.33 -13.43
N GLU A 105 -7.34 -12.13 -14.61
CA GLU A 105 -7.41 -13.10 -15.71
C GLU A 105 -6.72 -14.42 -15.37
N SER A 106 -5.57 -14.35 -14.69
CA SER A 106 -4.84 -15.55 -14.24
C SER A 106 -5.63 -16.38 -13.22
N MET A 107 -6.33 -15.70 -12.30
CA MET A 107 -7.18 -16.34 -11.28
C MET A 107 -8.44 -16.92 -11.90
N LYS A 108 -9.07 -16.21 -12.85
CA LYS A 108 -10.25 -16.69 -13.58
C LYS A 108 -9.93 -17.87 -14.49
N ARG A 109 -8.73 -17.90 -15.10
CA ARG A 109 -8.26 -19.02 -15.95
C ARG A 109 -7.91 -20.27 -15.16
N ASN A 110 -7.49 -20.14 -13.90
CA ASN A 110 -7.17 -21.26 -13.00
C ASN A 110 -8.35 -21.66 -12.09
N LYS A 111 -9.54 -21.12 -12.35
CA LYS A 111 -10.78 -21.46 -11.67
C LYS A 111 -11.38 -22.72 -12.28
#